data_AF-A0A7V7C3H1-F1
#
_entry.id   AF-A0A7V7C3H1-F1
#
_cell.length_a   1.000
_cell.length_b   1.000
_cell.length_c   1.000
_cell.angle_alpha   90.00
_cell.angle_beta   90.00
_cell.angle_gamma   90.00
#
_symmetry.space_group_name_H-M   'P 1'
#
loop_
_entity.id
_entity.type
_entity.pdbx_description
1 polymer ?
#
loop_
_entity_poly.entity_id
_entity_poly.type
_entity_poly.pdbx_seq_one_letter_code
_entity_poly.pdbx_strand_id
1 'polypeptide(L)'
;MKNALGRYVPEGFKPFVGSKDYLNHSRTTEKVIYSENKGNKLLRSISEAFDALGITDSMTLSFHHHLRNGDLVMNLVCEEIRKRGLKDITIAASSIFPNHRVLIDCIENGNVTNIYT
;
A
#
# COMPACT_ATOMS: atom_id res chain seq x y z
N MET A 1 -4.47 -4.10 -28.03
CA MET A 1 -5.17 -5.40 -28.30
C MET A 1 -6.59 -5.36 -27.72
N LYS A 2 -7.54 -6.21 -28.15
CA LYS A 2 -8.85 -6.33 -27.45
C LYS A 2 -8.83 -7.48 -26.45
N ASN A 3 -9.43 -7.31 -25.28
CA ASN A 3 -9.60 -8.37 -24.28
C ASN A 3 -10.81 -9.27 -24.57
N ALA A 4 -11.08 -10.26 -23.72
CA ALA A 4 -12.21 -11.19 -23.89
C ALA A 4 -13.61 -10.52 -23.86
N LEU A 5 -13.72 -9.29 -23.39
CA LEU A 5 -14.95 -8.47 -23.40
C LEU A 5 -14.99 -7.48 -24.58
N GLY A 6 -14.04 -7.58 -25.52
CA GLY A 6 -13.92 -6.67 -26.66
C GLY A 6 -13.38 -5.28 -26.33
N ARG A 7 -12.91 -5.04 -25.10
CA ARG A 7 -12.35 -3.74 -24.66
C ARG A 7 -10.90 -3.61 -25.09
N TYR A 8 -10.48 -2.40 -25.48
CA TYR A 8 -9.09 -2.14 -25.82
C TYR A 8 -8.20 -2.18 -24.57
N VAL A 9 -7.05 -2.84 -24.69
CA VAL A 9 -5.99 -2.93 -23.69
C VAL A 9 -4.70 -2.40 -24.35
N PRO A 10 -4.06 -1.37 -23.74
CA PRO A 10 -2.78 -0.85 -24.21
C PRO A 10 -1.67 -1.91 -24.20
N GLU A 11 -0.63 -1.66 -25.00
CA GLU A 11 0.58 -2.48 -25.00
C GLU A 11 1.27 -2.43 -23.63
N GLY A 12 1.85 -3.56 -23.19
CA GLY A 12 2.47 -3.70 -21.87
C GLY A 12 1.52 -4.12 -20.74
N PHE A 13 0.20 -4.11 -20.96
CA PHE A 13 -0.79 -4.54 -19.96
C PHE A 13 -1.31 -5.95 -20.25
N LYS A 14 -1.52 -6.75 -19.19
CA LYS A 14 -2.12 -8.08 -19.31
C LYS A 14 -3.62 -7.96 -19.57
N PRO A 15 -4.16 -8.46 -20.70
CA PRO A 15 -5.58 -8.40 -20.99
C PRO A 15 -6.38 -9.34 -20.08
N PHE A 16 -7.61 -8.95 -19.75
CA PHE A 16 -8.57 -9.86 -19.13
C PHE A 16 -8.97 -10.97 -20.12
N VAL A 17 -8.72 -12.23 -19.76
CA VAL A 17 -9.01 -13.40 -20.61
C VAL A 17 -10.24 -14.21 -20.14
N GLY A 18 -10.69 -14.02 -18.90
CA GLY A 18 -11.87 -14.71 -18.36
C GLY A 18 -11.87 -14.78 -16.83
N SER A 19 -13.04 -15.00 -16.23
CA SER A 19 -13.21 -15.01 -14.77
C SER A 19 -12.54 -16.20 -14.08
N LYS A 20 -12.17 -17.25 -14.81
CA LYS A 20 -11.47 -18.44 -14.29
C LYS A 20 -9.95 -18.37 -14.43
N ASP A 21 -9.39 -17.32 -15.04
CA ASP A 21 -7.93 -17.21 -15.26
C ASP A 21 -7.14 -17.29 -13.94
N TYR A 22 -7.72 -16.80 -12.84
CA TYR A 22 -7.07 -16.83 -11.51
C TYR A 22 -6.73 -18.26 -11.02
N LEU A 23 -7.41 -19.29 -11.54
CA LEU A 23 -7.11 -20.70 -11.20
C LEU A 23 -5.75 -21.14 -11.77
N ASN A 24 -5.20 -20.40 -12.73
CA ASN A 24 -3.90 -20.66 -13.35
C ASN A 24 -2.75 -19.97 -12.60
N HIS A 25 -3.03 -19.20 -11.54
CA HIS A 25 -2.02 -18.49 -10.75
C HIS A 25 -1.83 -19.17 -9.39
N SER A 26 -0.58 -19.42 -9.01
CA SER A 26 -0.25 -19.85 -7.66
C SER A 26 -0.40 -18.67 -6.69
N ARG A 27 -0.89 -18.95 -5.48
CA ARG A 27 -0.90 -17.96 -4.38
C ARG A 27 0.43 -18.04 -3.65
N THR A 28 1.11 -16.91 -3.53
CA THR A 28 2.25 -16.77 -2.61
C THR A 28 1.71 -16.59 -1.20
N THR A 29 2.23 -17.36 -0.25
CA THR A 29 1.99 -17.15 1.18
C THR A 29 3.28 -16.71 1.82
N GLU A 30 3.23 -15.61 2.55
CA GLU A 30 4.37 -15.20 3.34
C GLU A 30 4.64 -16.19 4.47
N LYS A 31 5.93 -16.36 4.80
CA LYS A 31 6.31 -17.17 5.95
C LYS A 31 5.83 -16.46 7.21
N VAL A 32 5.00 -17.14 8.00
CA VAL A 32 4.59 -16.62 9.32
C VAL A 32 5.82 -16.61 10.23
N ILE A 33 6.21 -15.42 10.68
CA ILE A 33 7.22 -15.25 11.72
C ILE A 33 6.49 -15.14 13.05
N TYR A 34 6.65 -16.15 13.89
CA TYR A 34 6.13 -16.11 15.25
C TYR A 34 7.02 -15.21 16.10
N SER A 35 6.39 -14.29 16.82
CA SER A 35 7.09 -13.44 17.78
C SER A 35 7.50 -14.27 19.00
N GLU A 36 8.79 -14.33 19.29
CA GLU A 36 9.31 -14.80 20.60
C GLU A 36 9.22 -13.72 21.68
N ASN A 37 8.76 -12.52 21.31
CA ASN A 37 8.78 -11.33 22.14
C ASN A 37 7.91 -11.50 23.40
N LYS A 38 8.55 -11.51 24.57
CA LYS A 38 7.90 -11.48 25.90
C LYS A 38 7.68 -10.06 26.43
N GLY A 39 8.07 -9.03 25.67
CA GLY A 39 8.00 -7.62 26.06
C GLY A 39 6.69 -6.92 25.64
N ASN A 40 6.57 -5.65 26.06
CA ASN A 40 5.45 -4.80 25.69
C ASN A 40 5.58 -4.35 24.23
N LYS A 41 4.50 -4.48 23.45
CA LYS A 41 4.43 -4.04 22.03
C LYS A 41 3.82 -2.65 21.86
N LEU A 42 3.47 -1.98 22.95
CA LEU A 42 2.88 -0.63 22.92
C LEU A 42 3.95 0.41 22.56
N LEU A 43 3.70 1.16 21.50
CA LEU A 43 4.50 2.29 21.05
C LEU A 43 3.73 3.60 21.30
N ARG A 44 4.46 4.70 21.46
CA ARG A 44 3.89 6.01 21.86
C ARG A 44 3.52 6.88 20.66
N SER A 45 4.00 6.55 19.46
CA SER A 45 3.75 7.33 18.24
C SER A 45 3.94 6.53 16.95
N ILE A 46 3.45 7.09 15.84
CA ILE A 46 3.75 6.57 14.49
C ILE A 46 5.25 6.64 14.20
N SER A 47 5.94 7.70 14.64
CA SER A 47 7.40 7.79 14.49
C SER A 47 8.12 6.60 15.13
N GLU A 48 7.75 6.24 16.37
CA GLU A 48 8.34 5.06 17.03
C GLU A 48 8.02 3.76 16.27
N ALA A 49 6.85 3.66 15.63
CA ALA A 49 6.51 2.52 14.79
C ALA A 49 7.41 2.43 13.55
N PHE A 50 7.72 3.54 12.90
CA PHE A 50 8.67 3.58 11.79
C PHE A 50 10.05 3.10 12.21
N ASP A 51 10.53 3.57 13.37
CA ASP A 51 11.85 3.20 13.90
C ASP A 51 11.90 1.72 14.28
N ALA A 52 10.87 1.21 14.99
CA ALA A 52 10.81 -0.18 15.43
C ALA A 52 10.66 -1.18 14.28
N LEU A 53 9.98 -0.78 13.19
CA LEU A 53 9.77 -1.60 12.00
C LEU A 53 10.91 -1.46 10.97
N GLY A 54 11.80 -0.47 11.14
CA GLY A 54 12.88 -0.22 10.19
C GLY A 54 12.35 0.15 8.79
N ILE A 55 11.33 1.00 8.71
CA ILE A 55 10.72 1.40 7.43
C ILE A 55 11.71 2.26 6.64
N THR A 56 12.01 1.85 5.40
CA THR A 56 12.93 2.54 4.49
C THR A 56 12.29 2.78 3.12
N ASP A 57 13.03 3.45 2.23
CA ASP A 57 12.69 3.62 0.82
C ASP A 57 12.34 2.29 0.14
N SER A 58 11.53 2.36 -0.92
CA SER A 58 11.10 1.23 -1.75
C SER A 58 10.24 0.16 -1.06
N MET A 59 9.84 0.36 0.21
CA MET A 59 8.94 -0.57 0.91
C MET A 59 7.47 -0.43 0.49
N THR A 60 6.67 -1.46 0.77
CA THR A 60 5.21 -1.46 0.56
C THR A 60 4.47 -1.37 1.89
N LEU A 61 3.56 -0.41 2.02
CA LEU A 61 2.71 -0.20 3.21
C LEU A 61 1.24 -0.39 2.83
N SER A 62 0.49 -1.18 3.62
CA SER A 62 -0.90 -1.50 3.34
C SER A 62 -1.89 -0.94 4.36
N PHE A 63 -3.11 -0.63 3.90
CA PHE A 63 -4.15 0.01 4.71
C PHE A 63 -5.54 -0.60 4.45
N HIS A 64 -6.32 -0.73 5.51
CA HIS A 64 -7.74 -1.05 5.43
C HIS A 64 -8.58 0.23 5.44
N HIS A 65 -9.73 0.23 4.79
CA HIS A 65 -10.51 1.45 4.55
C HIS A 65 -11.81 1.56 5.38
N HIS A 66 -11.94 0.79 6.46
CA HIS A 66 -13.19 0.68 7.22
C HIS A 66 -13.66 2.00 7.87
N LEU A 67 -12.75 2.94 8.12
CA LEU A 67 -13.08 4.28 8.63
C LEU A 67 -13.56 5.24 7.52
N ARG A 68 -13.50 4.82 6.25
CA ARG A 68 -13.96 5.57 5.07
C ARG A 68 -13.35 6.97 5.05
N ASN A 69 -14.17 7.99 4.76
CA ASN A 69 -13.76 9.38 4.73
C ASN A 69 -13.40 9.98 6.11
N GLY A 70 -13.51 9.20 7.19
CA GLY A 70 -13.05 9.56 8.53
C GLY A 70 -11.68 8.96 8.87
N ASP A 71 -11.03 8.24 7.95
CA ASP A 71 -9.73 7.63 8.22
C ASP A 71 -8.62 8.69 8.37
N LEU A 72 -7.94 8.68 9.53
CA LEU A 72 -6.75 9.47 9.78
C LEU A 72 -5.48 8.61 9.80
N VAL A 73 -5.60 7.28 9.83
CA VAL A 73 -4.44 6.39 9.98
C VAL A 73 -3.53 6.51 8.77
N MET A 74 -4.07 6.40 7.56
CA MET A 74 -3.25 6.56 6.36
C MET A 74 -2.67 7.97 6.25
N ASN A 75 -3.42 8.99 6.67
CA ASN A 75 -2.95 10.37 6.64
C ASN A 75 -1.74 10.59 7.56
N LEU A 76 -1.81 10.11 8.80
CA LEU A 76 -0.72 10.20 9.77
C LEU A 76 0.54 9.48 9.30
N VAL A 77 0.38 8.32 8.65
CA VAL A 77 1.51 7.57 8.10
C VAL A 77 2.11 8.30 6.89
N CYS A 78 1.30 8.85 5.98
CA CYS A 78 1.80 9.65 4.85
C CYS A 78 2.57 10.89 5.32
N GLU A 79 2.10 11.58 6.36
CA GLU A 79 2.85 12.70 6.95
C GLU A 79 4.20 12.27 7.50
N GLU A 80 4.28 11.10 8.16
CA GLU A 80 5.56 10.60 8.67
C GLU A 80 6.52 10.18 7.55
N ILE A 81 6.02 9.58 6.45
CA ILE A 81 6.80 9.31 5.23
C ILE A 81 7.42 10.62 4.71
N ARG A 82 6.59 11.65 4.55
CA ARG A 82 7.01 12.96 4.03
C ARG A 82 8.03 13.62 4.95
N LYS A 83 7.77 13.63 6.26
CA LYS A 83 8.66 14.19 7.30
C LYS A 83 10.03 13.53 7.32
N ARG A 84 10.09 12.21 7.10
CA ARG A 84 11.34 11.44 7.02
C ARG A 84 12.03 11.53 5.67
N GLY A 85 11.36 12.07 4.66
CA GLY A 85 11.89 12.20 3.31
C GLY A 85 11.97 10.87 2.54
N LEU A 86 11.23 9.83 2.99
CA LEU A 86 11.28 8.50 2.37
C LEU A 86 10.77 8.53 0.93
N LYS A 87 11.38 7.74 0.05
CA LYS A 87 11.10 7.73 -1.39
C LYS A 87 10.66 6.35 -1.87
N ASP A 88 10.00 6.36 -3.03
CA ASP A 88 9.63 5.14 -3.75
C ASP A 88 8.73 4.17 -2.95
N ILE A 89 7.94 4.69 -2.00
CA ILE A 89 7.01 3.87 -1.23
C ILE A 89 5.86 3.41 -2.13
N THR A 90 5.47 2.14 -1.97
CA THR A 90 4.24 1.61 -2.55
C THR A 90 3.11 1.63 -1.52
N ILE A 91 1.97 2.21 -1.86
CA ILE A 91 0.77 2.19 -1.02
C ILE A 91 -0.18 1.10 -1.53
N ALA A 92 -0.45 0.09 -0.71
CA ALA A 92 -1.40 -0.99 -0.97
C ALA A 92 -2.66 -0.82 -0.11
N ALA A 93 -3.46 0.20 -0.42
CA ALA A 93 -4.68 0.50 0.31
C ALA A 93 -5.88 -0.21 -0.32
N SER A 94 -6.65 -0.93 0.49
CA SER A 94 -7.86 -1.63 0.00
C SER A 94 -8.94 -0.71 -0.63
N SER A 95 -8.91 0.58 -0.33
CA SER A 95 -9.65 1.65 -1.02
C SER A 95 -9.11 3.02 -0.59
N ILE A 96 -9.34 4.06 -1.38
CA ILE A 96 -8.89 5.44 -1.10
C ILE A 96 -10.10 6.39 -1.13
N PHE A 97 -10.20 7.27 -0.14
CA PHE A 97 -11.26 8.26 0.03
C PHE A 97 -10.76 9.71 -0.11
N PRO A 98 -11.65 10.70 -0.36
CA PRO A 98 -11.26 12.11 -0.57
C PRO A 98 -10.52 12.78 0.58
N ASN A 99 -10.67 12.31 1.82
CA ASN A 99 -9.91 12.80 2.99
C ASN A 99 -8.40 12.51 2.93
N HIS A 100 -7.95 11.63 2.03
CA HIS A 100 -6.55 11.26 1.85
C HIS A 100 -5.77 12.26 1.00
N ARG A 101 -6.03 13.56 1.16
CA ARG A 101 -5.39 14.62 0.37
C ARG A 101 -3.87 14.64 0.50
N VAL A 102 -3.33 14.30 1.67
CA VAL A 102 -1.87 14.23 1.90
C VAL A 102 -1.16 13.26 0.95
N LEU A 103 -1.88 12.26 0.42
CA LEU A 103 -1.33 11.34 -0.55
C LEU A 103 -0.94 12.04 -1.86
N ILE A 104 -1.65 13.12 -2.23
CA ILE A 104 -1.34 13.93 -3.42
C ILE A 104 0.08 14.49 -3.29
N ASP A 105 0.36 15.16 -2.16
CA ASP A 105 1.68 15.74 -1.90
C ASP A 105 2.77 14.66 -1.87
N CYS A 106 2.46 13.47 -1.33
CA CYS A 106 3.41 12.35 -1.32
C CYS A 106 3.72 11.85 -2.74
N ILE A 107 2.74 11.83 -3.65
CA ILE A 107 2.93 11.44 -5.05
C ILE A 107 3.76 12.51 -5.77
N GLU A 108 3.38 13.79 -5.65
CA GLU A 108 4.07 14.89 -6.34
C GLU A 108 5.54 15.00 -5.93
N ASN A 109 5.86 14.70 -4.68
CA ASN A 109 7.22 14.71 -4.16
C ASN A 109 8.00 13.40 -4.40
N GLY A 110 7.41 12.40 -5.06
CA GLY A 110 8.04 11.10 -5.28
C GLY A 110 8.25 10.28 -4.00
N ASN A 111 7.56 10.63 -2.91
CA ASN A 111 7.53 9.81 -1.71
C ASN A 111 6.77 8.51 -1.97
N VAL A 112 5.65 8.59 -2.70
CA VAL A 112 4.85 7.44 -3.14
C VAL A 112 4.90 7.35 -4.67
N THR A 113 5.33 6.22 -5.20
CA THR A 113 5.50 6.00 -6.65
C THR A 113 4.51 4.98 -7.21
N ASN A 114 3.95 4.12 -6.36
CA ASN A 114 3.02 3.06 -6.76
C ASN A 114 1.82 2.98 -5.83
N ILE A 115 0.64 2.70 -6.41
CA ILE A 115 -0.61 2.52 -5.68
C ILE A 115 -1.30 1.25 -6.16
N TYR A 116 -1.69 0.41 -5.21
CA TYR A 116 -2.57 -0.75 -5.41
C TYR A 116 -3.84 -0.55 -4.58
N THR A 117 -5.00 -0.67 -5.24
CA THR A 117 -6.34 -0.59 -4.65
C THR A 117 -7.32 -1.51 -5.35
#